data_AF-A0A1H1NAT0-F1
#
_entry.id   AF-A0A1H1NAT0-F1
#
_cell.length_a   1.000
_cell.length_b   1.000
_cell.length_c   1.000
_cell.angle_alpha   90.00
_cell.angle_beta   90.00
_cell.angle_gamma   90.00
#
_symmetry.space_group_name_H-M   'P 1'
#
loop_
_entity.id
_entity.type
_entity.pdbx_description
1 polymer ?
#
loop_
_entity_poly.entity_id
_entity_poly.type
_entity_poly.pdbx_seq_one_letter_code
_entity_poly.pdbx_strand_id
1 'polypeptide(L)'
;MTDAPVRGPAAVTRESAVFAMFADDVECRCRRRGLTIQPALVDSAINGHLRDVAELLGVTRQVALEHIAPDFGALLADALTCRS
;
A
#
# COMPACT_ATOMS: atom_id res chain seq x y z
N MET A 1 10.20 19.21 -28.71
CA MET A 1 10.51 18.01 -27.92
C MET A 1 9.43 17.90 -26.87
N THR A 2 8.50 16.96 -27.05
CA THR A 2 7.33 16.84 -26.17
C THR A 2 7.75 16.07 -24.93
N ASP A 3 7.74 16.75 -23.79
CA ASP A 3 7.87 16.18 -22.46
C ASP A 3 6.80 15.09 -22.30
N ALA A 4 7.21 13.82 -22.35
CA ALA A 4 6.31 12.73 -22.02
C ALA A 4 6.08 12.84 -20.51
N PRO A 5 4.82 12.91 -20.04
CA PRO A 5 4.58 12.87 -18.60
C PRO A 5 5.22 11.59 -18.11
N VAL A 6 6.14 11.70 -17.15
CA VAL A 6 6.68 10.55 -16.44
C VAL A 6 5.48 9.92 -15.75
N ARG A 7 4.82 9.01 -16.46
CA ARG A 7 3.82 8.11 -15.89
C ARG A 7 4.63 7.33 -14.88
N GLY A 8 4.58 7.77 -13.62
CA GLY A 8 5.11 6.98 -12.51
C GLY A 8 4.61 5.55 -12.70
N PRO A 9 5.41 4.54 -12.32
CA PRO A 9 5.07 3.13 -12.54
C PRO A 9 3.63 2.87 -12.08
N ALA A 10 2.90 1.98 -12.75
CA ALA A 10 1.49 1.72 -12.45
C ALA A 10 1.25 1.39 -10.96
N ALA A 11 0.05 1.67 -10.45
CA ALA A 11 -0.35 1.21 -9.12
C ALA A 11 -0.33 -0.32 -9.08
N VAL A 12 0.14 -0.88 -7.96
CA VAL A 12 0.05 -2.32 -7.71
C VAL A 12 -1.37 -2.62 -7.25
N THR A 13 -1.96 -3.68 -7.78
CA THR A 13 -3.34 -4.09 -7.49
C THR A 13 -3.36 -5.40 -6.69
N ARG A 14 -4.56 -5.82 -6.27
CA ARG A 14 -4.80 -7.10 -5.61
C ARG A 14 -4.60 -8.34 -6.49
N GLU A 15 -4.26 -8.17 -7.78
CA GLU A 15 -3.80 -9.29 -8.62
C GLU A 15 -2.43 -9.81 -8.16
N SER A 16 -1.64 -8.97 -7.46
CA SER A 16 -0.46 -9.40 -6.74
C SER A 16 -0.85 -10.08 -5.42
N ALA A 17 -0.46 -11.35 -5.26
CA ALA A 17 -0.75 -12.12 -4.04
C ALA A 17 -0.17 -11.46 -2.77
N VAL A 18 1.02 -10.85 -2.86
CA VAL A 18 1.65 -10.15 -1.74
C VAL A 18 0.86 -8.89 -1.40
N PHE A 19 0.39 -8.15 -2.40
CA PHE A 19 -0.43 -6.95 -2.19
C PHE A 19 -1.77 -7.32 -1.55
N ALA A 20 -2.46 -8.35 -2.08
CA ALA A 20 -3.72 -8.84 -1.54
C ALA A 20 -3.57 -9.28 -0.07
N MET A 21 -2.48 -10.00 0.26
CA MET A 21 -2.20 -10.42 1.63
C MET A 21 -2.06 -9.23 2.59
N PHE A 22 -1.36 -8.16 2.21
CA PHE A 22 -1.25 -6.96 3.05
C PHE A 22 -2.59 -6.23 3.17
N ALA A 23 -3.35 -6.10 2.08
CA ALA A 23 -4.66 -5.48 2.11
C ALA A 23 -5.62 -6.22 3.05
N ASP A 24 -5.66 -7.55 2.97
CA ASP A 24 -6.49 -8.40 3.82
C ASP A 24 -6.07 -8.34 5.29
N ASP A 25 -4.76 -8.32 5.59
CA ASP A 25 -4.27 -8.18 6.97
C ASP A 25 -4.69 -6.84 7.58
N VAL A 26 -4.56 -5.74 6.83
CA VAL A 26 -4.97 -4.39 7.28
C VAL A 26 -6.47 -4.34 7.54
N GLU A 27 -7.29 -4.80 6.58
CA GLU A 27 -8.74 -4.84 6.73
C GLU A 27 -9.18 -5.71 7.92
N CYS A 28 -8.55 -6.88 8.10
CA CYS A 28 -8.83 -7.78 9.22
C CYS A 28 -8.52 -7.12 10.56
N ARG A 29 -7.39 -6.40 10.67
CA ARG A 29 -7.00 -5.67 11.88
C ARG A 29 -7.94 -4.51 12.18
N CYS A 30 -8.30 -3.71 11.17
CA CYS A 30 -9.30 -2.66 11.32
C CYS A 30 -10.63 -3.23 11.82
N ARG A 31 -11.10 -4.33 11.23
CA ARG A 31 -12.35 -5.00 11.62
C ARG A 31 -12.31 -5.54 13.06
N ARG A 32 -11.19 -6.13 13.49
CA ARG A 32 -10.99 -6.59 14.88
C ARG A 32 -11.05 -5.46 15.91
N ARG A 33 -10.81 -4.22 15.48
CA ARG A 33 -10.94 -3.00 16.30
C ARG A 33 -12.32 -2.35 16.21
N GLY A 34 -13.28 -2.97 15.53
CA GLY A 34 -14.63 -2.44 15.35
C GLY A 34 -14.73 -1.35 14.28
N LEU A 35 -13.73 -1.21 13.41
CA LEU A 35 -13.73 -0.21 12.34
C LEU A 35 -14.12 -0.83 11.01
N THR A 36 -15.04 -0.16 10.31
CA THR A 36 -15.37 -0.46 8.92
C THR A 36 -14.55 0.46 8.03
N ILE A 37 -13.58 -0.10 7.30
CA ILE A 37 -12.74 0.63 6.36
C ILE A 37 -13.13 0.28 4.92
N GLN A 38 -13.07 1.26 4.02
CA GLN A 38 -13.30 1.01 2.60
C GLN A 38 -12.06 0.34 1.99
N PRO A 39 -12.20 -0.80 1.27
CA PRO A 39 -11.07 -1.49 0.62
C PRO A 39 -10.23 -0.57 -0.27
N ALA A 40 -10.86 0.35 -1.00
CA ALA A 40 -10.17 1.32 -1.86
C ALA A 40 -9.23 2.26 -1.09
N LEU A 41 -9.56 2.58 0.18
CA LEU A 41 -8.72 3.41 1.03
C LEU A 41 -7.48 2.65 1.50
N VAL A 42 -7.63 1.36 1.80
CA VAL A 42 -6.50 0.46 2.10
C VAL A 42 -5.59 0.35 0.88
N ASP A 43 -6.15 0.07 -0.30
CA ASP A 43 -5.39 -0.06 -1.54
C ASP A 43 -4.61 1.22 -1.88
N SER A 44 -5.25 2.38 -1.69
CA SER A 44 -4.63 3.69 -1.89
C SER A 44 -3.50 3.94 -0.90
N ALA A 45 -3.68 3.58 0.37
CA ALA A 45 -2.68 3.76 1.41
C ALA A 45 -1.45 2.87 1.18
N ILE A 46 -1.65 1.60 0.81
CA ILE A 46 -0.56 0.68 0.44
C ILE A 46 0.19 1.23 -0.79
N ASN A 47 -0.53 1.65 -1.83
CA ASN A 47 0.11 2.22 -3.03
C ASN A 47 0.86 3.53 -2.77
N GLY A 48 0.36 4.37 -1.85
CA GLY A 48 1.05 5.56 -1.40
C GLY A 48 2.40 5.21 -0.77
N HIS A 49 2.40 4.26 0.16
CA HIS A 49 3.64 3.80 0.79
C HIS A 49 4.61 3.16 -0.22
N LEU A 50 4.10 2.31 -1.12
CA LEU A 50 4.92 1.70 -2.17
C LEU A 50 5.54 2.74 -3.10
N ARG A 51 4.82 3.81 -3.43
CA ARG A 51 5.38 4.92 -4.21
C ARG A 51 6.54 5.56 -3.46
N ASP A 52 6.35 5.89 -2.20
CA ASP A 52 7.36 6.61 -1.42
C ASP A 52 8.63 5.76 -1.23
N VAL A 53 8.47 4.45 -1.00
CA VAL A 53 9.60 3.49 -0.94
C VAL A 53 10.27 3.31 -2.30
N ALA A 54 9.48 3.20 -3.38
CA ALA A 54 10.00 3.07 -4.74
C ALA A 54 10.83 4.29 -5.15
N GLU A 55 10.36 5.50 -4.83
CA GLU A 55 11.07 6.76 -5.07
C GLU A 55 12.36 6.84 -4.25
N LEU A 56 12.32 6.46 -2.96
CA LEU A 56 13.49 6.47 -2.08
C LEU A 56 14.60 5.53 -2.57
N LEU A 57 14.23 4.35 -3.06
CA LEU A 57 15.17 3.32 -3.50
C LEU A 57 15.53 3.43 -5.00
N GLY A 58 14.85 4.30 -5.76
CA GLY A 58 15.03 4.39 -7.22
C GLY A 58 14.56 3.14 -7.97
N VAL A 59 13.56 2.43 -7.45
CA VAL A 59 13.03 1.17 -8.00
C VAL A 59 11.57 1.31 -8.41
N THR A 60 10.97 0.24 -8.96
CA THR A 60 9.53 0.23 -9.25
C THR A 60 8.72 -0.12 -8.00
N ARG A 61 7.42 0.22 -7.97
CA ARG A 61 6.51 -0.19 -6.87
C ARG A 61 6.42 -1.71 -6.71
N GLN A 62 6.57 -2.46 -7.81
CA GLN A 62 6.58 -3.92 -7.76
C GLN A 62 7.81 -4.43 -6.98
N VAL A 63 8.98 -3.84 -7.23
CA VAL A 63 10.20 -4.16 -6.47
C VAL A 63 10.09 -3.66 -5.03
N ALA A 64 9.54 -2.47 -4.80
CA ALA A 64 9.30 -1.95 -3.45
C ALA A 64 8.40 -2.87 -2.61
N LEU A 65 7.42 -3.54 -3.23
CA LEU A 65 6.55 -4.51 -2.57
C LEU A 65 7.33 -5.70 -1.98
N GLU A 66 8.40 -6.12 -2.66
CA GLU A 66 9.28 -7.20 -2.20
C GLU A 66 10.14 -6.78 -0.99
N HIS A 67 10.26 -5.47 -0.76
CA HIS A 67 11.02 -4.89 0.35
C HIS A 67 10.15 -4.37 1.50
N ILE A 68 8.82 -4.54 1.42
CA ILE A 68 7.93 -4.14 2.52
C ILE A 68 8.25 -4.96 3.78
N ALA A 69 8.26 -4.29 4.92
CA ALA A 69 8.49 -4.92 6.21
C ALA A 69 7.37 -5.93 6.55
N PRO A 70 7.66 -7.09 7.16
CA PRO A 70 6.66 -8.11 7.47
C PRO A 70 5.51 -7.63 8.37
N ASP A 71 5.77 -6.62 9.21
CA ASP A 71 4.83 -6.00 10.14
C ASP A 71 4.06 -4.81 9.55
N PHE A 72 4.27 -4.49 8.27
CA PHE A 72 3.65 -3.35 7.59
C PHE A 72 2.12 -3.33 7.71
N GLY A 73 1.45 -4.48 7.61
CA GLY A 73 0.00 -4.55 7.77
C GLY A 73 -0.49 -4.09 9.14
N ALA A 74 0.30 -4.36 10.20
CA ALA A 74 0.01 -3.87 11.55
C ALA A 74 0.22 -2.35 11.66
N LEU A 75 1.36 -1.86 11.17
CA LEU A 75 1.72 -0.43 11.19
C LEU A 75 0.71 0.42 10.41
N LEU A 76 0.28 -0.07 9.25
CA LEU A 76 -0.68 0.64 8.41
C LEU A 76 -2.08 0.66 9.06
N ALA A 77 -2.52 -0.47 9.64
CA ALA A 77 -3.77 -0.49 10.38
C ALA A 77 -3.75 0.50 11.55
N ASP A 78 -2.66 0.56 12.33
CA ASP A 78 -2.46 1.56 13.39
C ASP A 78 -2.60 2.99 12.86
N ALA A 79 -1.88 3.31 11.79
CA ALA A 79 -1.89 4.64 11.19
C ALA A 79 -3.29 5.05 10.68
N LEU A 80 -4.07 4.10 10.14
CA LEU A 80 -5.43 4.34 9.68
C LEU A 80 -6.41 4.55 10.85
N THR A 81 -6.19 3.85 11.97
CA THR A 81 -7.02 4.00 13.16
C THR A 81 -6.76 5.29 13.93
N CYS A 82 -5.52 5.78 14.02
CA CYS A 82 -5.19 7.02 14.73
C CYS A 82 -5.68 8.30 14.05
N ARG A 83 -6.13 8.22 12.79
CA ARG A 83 -6.67 9.35 12.02
C ARG A 83 -8.21 9.45 12.06
N SER A 84 -8.87 8.49 12.71
CA SER A 84 -10.33 8.43 12.89
C SER A 84 -10.72 9.01 14.24
#